data_AF-A0A158IZ74-F1
#
_entry.id   AF-A0A158IZ74-F1
#
_cell.length_a   1.000
_cell.length_b   1.000
_cell.length_c   1.000
_cell.angle_alpha   90.00
_cell.angle_beta   90.00
_cell.angle_gamma   90.00
#
_symmetry.space_group_name_H-M   'P 1'
#
loop_
_entity.id
_entity.type
_entity.pdbx_description
1 polymer ?
#
loop_
_entity_poly.entity_id
_entity_poly.type
_entity_poly.pdbx_seq_one_letter_code
_entity_poly.pdbx_strand_id
1 'polypeptide(L)'
;MIVCRRVLQVLFAAATLVASVAHAQSVTAGPVATVAGALQFVQEGSAYVAQIDGQPFDRVNNNRLRHFDDTSGAHEAVARMLVEEGNGLVLYDFRRKPPAVERIGRRLRIESVYWQRDEAVLRTGEGWFRFQRGTLTKLTSSKTIYH
;
A
#
# COMPACT_ATOMS: atom_id res chain seq x y z
N MET A 1 5.43 65.43 6.34
CA MET A 1 5.89 64.93 5.02
C MET A 1 5.95 63.40 5.15
N ILE A 2 4.89 62.66 4.81
CA ILE A 2 4.72 61.87 3.55
C ILE A 2 6.05 61.17 3.17
N VAL A 3 6.20 59.85 3.18
CA VAL A 3 5.70 58.83 2.22
C VAL A 3 6.13 57.46 2.82
N CYS A 4 5.23 56.54 3.17
CA CYS A 4 4.68 55.43 2.37
C CYS A 4 5.61 54.22 2.16
N ARG A 5 4.98 53.02 2.08
CA ARG A 5 5.48 51.72 1.56
C ARG A 5 6.35 50.91 2.54
N ARG A 6 6.13 49.61 2.83
CA ARG A 6 5.39 48.52 2.17
C ARG A 6 4.87 47.52 3.21
N VAL A 7 3.66 47.03 2.95
CA VAL A 7 3.09 45.80 3.50
C VAL A 7 3.89 44.60 3.00
N LEU A 8 4.25 43.68 3.88
CA LEU A 8 4.61 42.31 3.49
C LEU A 8 4.03 41.34 4.51
N GLN A 9 2.82 40.85 4.23
CA GLN A 9 2.27 39.68 4.89
C GLN A 9 3.00 38.45 4.35
N VAL A 10 3.85 37.84 5.16
CA VAL A 10 4.46 36.54 4.83
C VAL A 10 3.49 35.46 5.31
N LEU A 11 2.68 34.94 4.40
CA LEU A 11 1.91 33.72 4.60
C LEU A 11 2.89 32.53 4.58
N PHE A 12 3.24 32.04 5.76
CA PHE A 12 3.91 30.75 5.90
C PHE A 12 2.87 29.65 5.65
N ALA A 13 2.83 29.13 4.43
CA ALA A 13 2.19 27.85 4.15
C ALA A 13 3.05 26.74 4.76
N ALA A 14 2.66 26.26 5.93
CA ALA A 14 3.23 25.06 6.53
C ALA A 14 2.84 23.85 5.66
N ALA A 15 3.75 23.43 4.78
CA ALA A 15 3.62 22.16 4.09
C ALA A 15 3.76 21.05 5.13
N THR A 16 2.65 20.41 5.49
CA THR A 16 2.66 19.17 6.27
C THR A 16 3.29 18.09 5.40
N LEU A 17 4.58 17.81 5.64
CA LEU A 17 5.28 16.66 5.09
C LEU A 17 4.62 15.39 5.64
N VAL A 18 3.80 14.73 4.82
CA VAL A 18 3.31 13.39 5.13
C VAL A 18 4.49 12.46 4.88
N ALA A 19 5.18 12.06 5.95
CA ALA A 19 6.27 11.10 5.87
C ALA A 19 5.77 9.83 5.15
N SER A 20 6.38 9.48 4.03
CA SER A 20 6.17 8.20 3.36
C SER A 20 6.77 7.10 4.24
N VAL A 21 5.96 6.57 5.15
CA VAL A 21 6.36 5.49 6.04
C VAL A 21 6.60 4.24 5.19
N ALA A 22 7.75 3.61 5.35
CA ALA A 22 7.93 2.23 4.91
C ALA A 22 7.02 1.38 5.80
N HIS A 23 5.91 0.87 5.26
CA HIS A 23 4.99 0.12 6.10
C HIS A 23 5.52 -1.29 6.35
N ALA A 24 5.39 -1.70 7.61
CA ALA A 24 5.97 -2.92 8.13
C ALA A 24 5.39 -4.16 7.45
N GLN A 25 6.26 -5.11 7.17
CA GLN A 25 5.89 -6.47 6.80
C GLN A 25 5.12 -7.11 7.97
N SER A 26 3.93 -7.64 7.71
CA SER A 26 3.13 -8.36 8.68
C SER A 26 2.82 -9.79 8.21
N VAL A 27 2.49 -10.64 9.17
CA VAL A 27 2.12 -12.06 8.99
C VAL A 27 0.79 -12.37 9.69
N THR A 28 0.04 -11.34 10.10
CA THR A 28 -1.22 -11.52 10.83
C THR A 28 -2.30 -12.07 9.91
N ALA A 29 -2.99 -13.13 10.34
CA ALA A 29 -4.16 -13.64 9.62
C ALA A 29 -5.42 -12.78 9.86
N GLY A 30 -5.34 -11.78 10.73
CA GLY A 30 -6.44 -10.90 11.10
C GLY A 30 -7.06 -11.23 12.47
N PRO A 31 -8.12 -10.49 12.85
CA PRO A 31 -8.78 -9.45 12.06
C PRO A 31 -7.87 -8.23 11.81
N VAL A 32 -7.88 -7.73 10.57
CA VAL A 32 -7.23 -6.46 10.18
C VAL A 32 -8.33 -5.47 9.83
N ALA A 33 -8.36 -4.32 10.49
CA ALA A 33 -9.32 -3.27 10.14
C ALA A 33 -8.96 -2.69 8.77
N THR A 34 -9.89 -2.76 7.81
CA THR A 34 -9.76 -2.12 6.50
C THR A 34 -10.87 -1.11 6.28
N VAL A 35 -10.70 -0.22 5.30
CA VAL A 35 -11.77 0.72 4.93
C VAL A 35 -13.02 0.02 4.33
N ALA A 36 -12.91 -1.26 3.96
CA ALA A 36 -14.02 -2.07 3.46
C ALA A 36 -14.73 -2.91 4.53
N GLY A 37 -14.16 -3.06 5.74
CA GLY A 37 -14.60 -3.99 6.78
C GLY A 37 -13.43 -4.73 7.42
N ALA A 38 -13.70 -5.74 8.25
CA ALA A 38 -12.67 -6.54 8.89
C ALA A 38 -12.13 -7.61 7.92
N LEU A 39 -10.85 -7.53 7.57
CA LEU A 39 -10.16 -8.54 6.78
C LEU A 39 -9.70 -9.70 7.65
N GLN A 40 -9.92 -10.92 7.15
CA GLN A 40 -9.37 -12.16 7.70
C GLN A 40 -8.81 -13.04 6.57
N PHE A 41 -7.69 -13.70 6.85
CA PHE A 41 -7.11 -14.75 6.01
C PHE A 41 -7.34 -16.09 6.68
N VAL A 42 -8.24 -16.89 6.11
CA VAL A 42 -8.55 -18.23 6.61
C VAL A 42 -7.68 -19.25 5.88
N GLN A 43 -6.85 -20.00 6.59
CA GLN A 43 -6.02 -21.02 5.98
C GLN A 43 -6.86 -22.20 5.48
N GLU A 44 -6.71 -22.56 4.21
CA GLU A 44 -7.34 -23.72 3.57
C GLU A 44 -6.28 -24.56 2.84
N GLY A 45 -5.80 -25.61 3.51
CA GLY A 45 -4.72 -26.45 2.98
C GLY A 45 -3.43 -25.65 2.80
N SER A 46 -2.97 -25.54 1.56
CA SER A 46 -1.75 -24.79 1.17
C SER A 46 -2.01 -23.35 0.71
N ALA A 47 -3.22 -22.83 0.92
CA ALA A 47 -3.64 -21.49 0.51
C ALA A 47 -4.33 -20.76 1.67
N TYR A 48 -4.60 -19.46 1.48
CA TYR A 48 -5.46 -18.67 2.34
C TYR A 48 -6.65 -18.13 1.53
N VAL A 49 -7.82 -18.12 2.14
CA VAL A 49 -9.01 -17.41 1.62
C VAL A 49 -9.08 -16.06 2.32
N ALA A 50 -9.02 -14.99 1.54
CA ALA A 50 -9.18 -13.63 2.05
C ALA A 50 -10.68 -13.31 2.13
N GLN A 51 -11.12 -12.81 3.29
CA GLN A 51 -12.51 -12.52 3.60
C GLN A 51 -12.66 -11.10 4.15
N ILE A 52 -13.70 -10.38 3.75
CA ILE A 52 -14.14 -9.14 4.40
C ILE A 52 -15.44 -9.44 5.13
N ASP A 53 -15.49 -9.19 6.44
CA ASP A 53 -16.66 -9.43 7.29
C ASP A 53 -17.23 -10.86 7.13
N GLY A 54 -16.31 -11.84 7.01
CA GLY A 54 -16.64 -13.26 6.82
C GLY A 54 -17.04 -13.65 5.39
N GLN A 55 -17.10 -12.70 4.45
CA GLN A 55 -17.40 -12.98 3.05
C GLN A 55 -16.12 -13.14 2.23
N PRO A 56 -15.90 -14.29 1.56
CA PRO A 56 -14.71 -14.51 0.74
C PRO A 56 -14.70 -13.61 -0.49
N PHE A 57 -13.54 -13.04 -0.82
CA PHE A 57 -13.37 -12.22 -2.03
C PHE A 57 -12.14 -12.59 -2.86
N ASP A 58 -11.15 -13.29 -2.29
CA ASP A 58 -9.98 -13.76 -3.03
C ASP A 58 -9.36 -15.01 -2.39
N ARG A 59 -8.51 -15.70 -3.16
CA ARG A 59 -7.69 -16.84 -2.70
C ARG A 59 -6.22 -16.57 -2.99
N VAL A 60 -5.41 -16.59 -1.94
CA VAL A 60 -3.95 -16.44 -1.98
C VAL A 60 -3.32 -17.83 -2.00
N ASN A 61 -2.72 -18.19 -3.13
CA ASN A 61 -2.06 -19.49 -3.30
C ASN A 61 -0.64 -19.45 -2.71
N ASN A 62 -0.56 -19.44 -1.38
CA ASN A 62 0.69 -19.48 -0.62
C ASN A 62 0.45 -20.16 0.74
N ASN A 63 1.42 -20.93 1.21
CA ASN A 63 1.31 -21.59 2.53
C ASN A 63 1.76 -20.68 3.68
N ARG A 64 2.42 -19.56 3.38
CA ARG A 64 2.84 -18.54 4.33
C ARG A 64 2.22 -17.21 3.96
N LEU A 65 1.55 -16.60 4.94
CA LEU A 65 1.01 -15.27 4.78
C LEU A 65 2.13 -14.23 5.00
N ARG A 66 2.27 -13.31 4.06
CA ARG A 66 3.07 -12.11 4.22
C ARG A 66 2.40 -10.97 3.48
N HIS A 67 2.23 -9.85 4.16
CA HIS A 67 1.62 -8.68 3.58
C HIS A 67 2.25 -7.37 4.06
N PHE A 68 1.98 -6.31 3.30
CA PHE A 68 2.41 -4.93 3.57
C PHE A 68 1.17 -4.04 3.50
N ASP A 69 1.00 -3.17 4.49
CA ASP A 69 -0.28 -2.50 4.74
C ASP A 69 -0.17 -1.00 4.47
N ASP A 70 -1.14 -0.45 3.73
CA ASP A 70 -1.30 0.99 3.58
C ASP A 70 -2.31 1.48 4.63
N THR A 71 -1.82 1.98 5.77
CA THR A 71 -2.67 2.45 6.88
C THR A 71 -3.14 3.90 6.71
N SER A 72 -3.16 4.42 5.47
CA SER A 72 -3.64 5.78 5.16
C SER A 72 -5.16 5.96 5.26
N GLY A 73 -5.91 4.91 5.62
CA GLY A 73 -7.35 5.03 5.90
C GLY A 73 -7.65 5.77 7.21
N ALA A 74 -8.91 6.16 7.37
CA ALA A 74 -9.38 6.78 8.61
C ALA A 74 -9.18 5.82 9.80
N HIS A 75 -8.77 6.36 10.96
CA HIS A 75 -8.47 5.58 12.15
C HIS A 75 -7.42 4.47 11.92
N GLU A 76 -6.44 4.73 11.06
CA GLU A 76 -5.37 3.78 10.68
C GLU A 76 -5.88 2.50 10.00
N ALA A 77 -7.13 2.50 9.53
CA ALA A 77 -7.66 1.40 8.76
C ALA A 77 -6.85 1.19 7.48
N VAL A 78 -6.63 -0.07 7.11
CA VAL A 78 -5.89 -0.43 5.91
C VAL A 78 -6.71 -0.05 4.67
N ALA A 79 -6.17 0.87 3.87
CA ALA A 79 -6.75 1.32 2.61
C ALA A 79 -6.40 0.39 1.44
N ARG A 80 -5.15 -0.12 1.44
CA ARG A 80 -4.62 -1.06 0.46
C ARG A 80 -3.69 -2.06 1.15
N MET A 81 -3.50 -3.23 0.55
CA MET A 81 -2.59 -4.25 1.07
C MET A 81 -1.90 -4.98 -0.08
N LEU A 82 -0.59 -5.16 0.01
CA LEU A 82 0.17 -6.00 -0.92
C LEU A 82 0.47 -7.32 -0.24
N VAL A 83 0.02 -8.44 -0.80
CA VAL A 83 0.22 -9.79 -0.25
C VAL A 83 1.13 -10.59 -1.17
N GLU A 84 2.08 -11.32 -0.60
CA GLU A 84 2.90 -12.28 -1.35
C GLU A 84 2.11 -13.56 -1.65
N GLU A 85 2.04 -13.95 -2.93
CA GLU A 85 1.48 -15.22 -3.38
C GLU A 85 2.55 -16.11 -4.03
N GLY A 86 2.30 -17.41 -4.20
CA GLY A 86 3.32 -18.37 -4.65
C GLY A 86 4.01 -17.99 -5.97
N ASN A 87 3.29 -17.33 -6.88
CA ASN A 87 3.77 -16.94 -8.21
C ASN A 87 3.93 -15.44 -8.41
N GLY A 88 3.79 -14.62 -7.36
CA GLY A 88 3.73 -13.17 -7.55
C GLY A 88 3.32 -12.40 -6.31
N LEU A 89 2.66 -11.28 -6.55
CA LEU A 89 2.07 -10.43 -5.52
C LEU A 89 0.62 -10.16 -5.89
N VAL A 90 -0.21 -9.89 -4.90
CA VAL A 90 -1.57 -9.39 -5.12
C VAL A 90 -1.76 -8.09 -4.36
N LEU A 91 -2.24 -7.07 -5.05
CA LEU A 91 -2.67 -5.82 -4.44
C LEU A 91 -4.18 -5.89 -4.19
N TYR A 92 -4.56 -5.70 -2.93
CA TYR A 92 -5.92 -5.42 -2.52
C TYR A 92 -6.13 -3.91 -2.37
N ASP A 93 -7.15 -3.37 -3.02
CA ASP A 93 -7.61 -1.99 -2.81
C ASP A 93 -8.99 -2.01 -2.15
N PHE A 94 -9.01 -1.83 -0.84
CA PHE A 94 -10.21 -1.85 -0.01
C PHE A 94 -11.05 -0.58 -0.16
N ARG A 95 -10.53 0.46 -0.81
CA ARG A 95 -11.30 1.70 -1.08
C ARG A 95 -12.43 1.46 -2.09
N ARG A 96 -12.42 0.31 -2.77
CA ARG A 96 -13.48 -0.14 -3.68
C ARG A 96 -14.40 -1.16 -3.00
N LYS A 97 -15.65 -1.23 -3.44
CA LYS A 97 -16.65 -2.21 -2.98
C LYS A 97 -17.24 -2.95 -4.20
N PRO A 98 -16.98 -4.26 -4.37
CA PRO A 98 -16.07 -5.10 -3.57
C PRO A 98 -14.60 -4.65 -3.67
N PRO A 99 -13.70 -5.11 -2.77
CA PRO A 99 -12.28 -4.80 -2.86
C PRO A 99 -11.72 -5.11 -4.25
N ALA A 100 -10.91 -4.21 -4.79
CA ALA A 100 -10.22 -4.46 -6.05
C ALA A 100 -9.07 -5.44 -5.82
N VAL A 101 -8.89 -6.38 -6.74
CA VAL A 101 -7.82 -7.39 -6.70
C VAL A 101 -6.98 -7.27 -7.95
N GLU A 102 -5.72 -6.87 -7.80
CA GLU A 102 -4.78 -6.73 -8.92
C GLU A 102 -3.58 -7.66 -8.71
N ARG A 103 -3.42 -8.67 -9.57
CA ARG A 103 -2.31 -9.62 -9.51
C ARG A 103 -1.10 -9.10 -10.29
N ILE A 104 0.05 -9.12 -9.63
CA ILE A 104 1.37 -8.87 -10.22
C ILE A 104 1.98 -10.25 -10.48
N GLY A 105 1.82 -10.76 -11.72
CA GLY A 105 2.31 -12.08 -12.15
C GLY A 105 3.83 -12.22 -12.25
N ARG A 106 4.58 -11.37 -11.53
CA ARG A 106 6.03 -11.43 -11.42
C ARG A 106 6.38 -11.68 -9.96
N ARG A 107 7.07 -12.77 -9.70
CA ARG A 107 7.67 -13.03 -8.40
C ARG A 107 8.75 -11.99 -8.12
N LEU A 108 8.55 -11.23 -7.05
CA LEU A 108 9.52 -10.26 -6.53
C LEU A 108 9.71 -10.53 -5.04
N ARG A 109 10.97 -10.55 -4.58
CA ARG A 109 11.25 -10.59 -3.15
C ARG A 109 11.17 -9.17 -2.61
N ILE A 110 10.06 -8.85 -1.96
CA ILE A 110 9.81 -7.50 -1.43
C ILE A 110 10.55 -7.33 -0.11
N GLU A 111 11.40 -6.31 -0.05
CA GLU A 111 12.09 -5.89 1.19
C GLU A 111 11.25 -4.85 1.94
N SER A 112 10.63 -3.93 1.21
CA SER A 112 9.80 -2.86 1.78
C SER A 112 8.84 -2.32 0.73
N VAL A 113 7.70 -1.80 1.20
CA VAL A 113 6.72 -1.10 0.36
C VAL A 113 6.55 0.33 0.88
N TYR A 114 6.56 1.28 -0.04
CA TYR A 114 6.30 2.69 0.21
C TYR A 114 5.01 3.05 -0.52
N TRP A 115 3.99 3.37 0.25
CA TRP A 115 2.68 3.71 -0.29
C TRP A 115 2.62 5.18 -0.67
N GLN A 116 2.16 5.46 -1.89
CA GLN A 116 1.83 6.80 -2.35
C GLN A 116 0.39 6.82 -2.87
N ARG A 117 -0.17 8.01 -3.08
CA ARG A 117 -1.61 8.25 -3.34
C ARG A 117 -2.32 7.15 -4.16
N ASP A 118 -1.80 6.81 -5.34
CA ASP A 118 -2.35 5.77 -6.20
C ASP A 118 -1.33 4.70 -6.65
N GLU A 119 -0.14 4.68 -6.04
CA GLU A 119 0.90 3.71 -6.38
C GLU A 119 1.55 3.06 -5.15
N ALA A 120 2.16 1.89 -5.39
CA ALA A 120 3.00 1.19 -4.44
C ALA A 120 4.42 1.14 -5.00
N VAL A 121 5.36 1.74 -4.28
CA VAL A 121 6.78 1.69 -4.62
C VAL A 121 7.43 0.56 -3.84
N LEU A 122 7.95 -0.41 -4.57
CA LEU A 122 8.47 -1.67 -4.07
C LEU A 122 9.99 -1.62 -4.07
N ARG A 123 10.60 -1.83 -2.90
CA ARG A 123 12.04 -2.07 -2.77
C ARG A 123 12.30 -3.56 -2.83
N THR A 124 13.22 -3.97 -3.70
CA THR A 124 13.65 -5.36 -3.87
C THR A 124 15.18 -5.40 -4.00
N GLY A 125 15.78 -6.59 -3.88
CA GLY A 125 17.19 -6.79 -4.19
C GLY A 125 17.57 -6.52 -5.66
N GLU A 126 16.61 -6.56 -6.60
CA GLU A 126 16.81 -6.27 -8.03
C GLU A 126 16.72 -4.77 -8.37
N GLY A 127 16.41 -3.94 -7.37
CA GLY A 127 16.16 -2.51 -7.49
C GLY A 127 14.74 -2.13 -7.11
N TRP A 128 14.35 -0.94 -7.55
CA TRP A 128 13.07 -0.33 -7.21
C TRP A 128 12.05 -0.57 -8.32
N PHE A 129 10.81 -0.84 -7.92
CA PHE A 129 9.69 -1.01 -8.82
C PHE A 129 8.54 -0.12 -8.37
N ARG A 130 7.69 0.25 -9.32
CA ARG A 130 6.47 1.02 -9.09
C ARG A 130 5.32 0.22 -9.65
N PHE A 131 4.33 -0.05 -8.81
CA PHE A 131 3.09 -0.65 -9.21
C PHE A 131 1.98 0.39 -9.14
N GLN A 132 1.37 0.68 -10.29
CA GLN A 132 0.29 1.65 -10.41
C GLN A 132 -0.69 1.16 -11.48
N ARG A 133 -1.98 1.02 -11.12
CA ARG A 133 -3.07 0.70 -12.06
C ARG A 133 -2.73 -0.50 -12.97
N GLY A 134 -2.40 -1.64 -12.37
CA GLY A 134 -2.06 -2.88 -13.08
C GLY A 134 -0.69 -2.91 -13.74
N THR A 135 0.08 -1.82 -13.72
CA THR A 135 1.38 -1.73 -14.41
C THR A 135 2.54 -1.77 -13.42
N LEU A 136 3.42 -2.76 -13.58
CA LEU A 136 4.68 -2.86 -12.84
C LEU A 136 5.83 -2.28 -13.68
N THR A 137 6.41 -1.18 -13.23
CA THR A 137 7.53 -0.50 -13.90
C THR A 137 8.80 -0.60 -13.07
N LYS A 138 9.93 -1.01 -13.66
CA LYS A 138 11.24 -0.92 -13.00
C LYS A 138 11.71 0.54 -13.01
N LEU A 139 12.07 1.06 -11.84
CA LEU A 139 12.57 2.42 -11.69
C LEU A 139 14.08 2.46 -11.93
N THR A 140 14.54 3.42 -12.74
CA THR A 140 15.96 3.63 -13.08
C THR A 140 16.68 4.59 -12.14
N SER A 141 15.94 5.31 -11.28
CA SER A 141 16.48 6.18 -10.24
C SER A 141 15.63 6.06 -8.97
N SER A 142 16.29 5.95 -7.82
CA SER A 142 15.63 5.98 -6.51
C SER A 142 15.29 7.41 -6.06
N LYS A 143 15.76 8.45 -6.76
CA LYS A 143 15.51 9.86 -6.40
C LYS A 143 14.08 10.32 -6.68
N THR A 144 13.28 9.55 -7.42
CA THR A 144 11.87 9.87 -7.70
C THR A 144 10.92 9.44 -6.57
N ILE A 145 11.44 9.04 -5.40
CA ILE A 145 10.66 8.34 -4.36
C ILE A 145 10.34 9.26 -3.16
N TYR A 146 10.81 10.51 -3.14
CA TYR A 146 10.66 11.39 -1.99
C TYR A 146 10.16 12.79 -2.39
N HIS A 147 8.92 13.10 -2.00
CA HIS A 147 8.39 14.45 -1.89
C HIS A 147 7.60 14.57 -0.60
#